data_AF-A0ABC8IWM9-F1
#
_entry.id   AF-A0ABC8IWM9-F1
#
_cell.length_a   1.000
_cell.length_b   1.000
_cell.length_c   1.000
_cell.angle_alpha   90.00
_cell.angle_beta   90.00
_cell.angle_gamma   90.00
#
_symmetry.space_group_name_H-M   'P 1'
#
loop_
_entity.id
_entity.type
_entity.pdbx_description
1 polymer ?
#
loop_
_entity_poly.entity_id
_entity_poly.type
_entity_poly.pdbx_seq_one_letter_code
_entity_poly.pdbx_strand_id
1 'polypeptide(L)'
;MENMGARVIEPLIMGRVVGDVLDFFTPTIKMNVSYNKKQVSNGHELFPSSVSSKPRVEIHGGDLRSFFTLVMIDPDVPGKEVVSYELPRPNIGIHRFVFVLFKQKQRRVIFPNIPSRDHFNTRKFATEYDLGLPVAAVFFNAQRETAARRR
;
A
#
# COMPACT_ATOMS: atom_id res chain seq x y z
N MET A 1 -19.31 13.82 17.44
CA MET A 1 -18.13 12.97 17.24
C MET A 1 -17.92 12.86 15.73
N GLU A 2 -17.09 13.73 15.15
CA GLU A 2 -16.81 13.69 13.71
C GLU A 2 -16.22 12.32 13.33
N ASN A 3 -16.74 11.73 12.28
CA ASN A 3 -16.39 10.39 11.82
C ASN A 3 -14.93 10.37 11.32
N MET A 4 -13.98 10.11 12.23
CA MET A 4 -12.54 9.99 11.91
C MET A 4 -12.27 9.02 10.75
N GLY A 5 -13.15 8.03 10.52
CA GLY A 5 -13.04 7.11 9.40
C GLY A 5 -13.27 7.76 8.03
N ALA A 6 -14.15 8.75 7.92
CA ALA A 6 -14.49 9.41 6.65
C ALA A 6 -13.34 10.27 6.11
N ARG A 7 -12.67 11.03 6.98
CA ARG A 7 -11.51 11.87 6.59
C ARG A 7 -10.29 11.06 6.12
N VAL A 8 -10.17 9.80 6.56
CA VAL A 8 -9.04 8.93 6.19
C VAL A 8 -9.29 8.22 4.87
N ILE A 9 -10.54 7.88 4.54
CA ILE A 9 -10.89 7.14 3.31
C ILE A 9 -11.04 8.05 2.09
N GLU A 10 -11.45 9.31 2.28
CA GLU A 10 -11.69 10.27 1.19
C GLU A 10 -10.52 10.40 0.20
N PRO A 11 -9.25 10.60 0.63
CA PRO A 11 -8.12 10.66 -0.29
C PRO A 11 -7.88 9.35 -1.07
N LEU A 12 -8.25 8.21 -0.50
CA LEU A 12 -8.12 6.90 -1.16
C LEU A 12 -9.17 6.73 -2.26
N ILE A 13 -10.36 7.31 -2.09
CA ILE A 13 -11.40 7.36 -3.12
C ILE A 13 -10.99 8.34 -4.23
N MET A 14 -10.54 9.56 -3.87
CA MET A 14 -10.10 10.55 -4.86
C MET A 14 -8.91 10.07 -5.69
N GLY A 15 -7.96 9.35 -5.06
CA GLY A 15 -6.82 8.72 -5.73
C GLY A 15 -7.17 7.42 -6.48
N ARG A 16 -8.46 7.03 -6.51
CA ARG A 16 -8.98 5.77 -7.09
C ARG A 16 -8.33 4.49 -6.54
N VAL A 17 -7.68 4.56 -5.38
CA VAL A 17 -7.16 3.38 -4.69
C VAL A 17 -8.33 2.52 -4.23
N VAL A 18 -9.31 3.14 -3.58
CA VAL A 18 -10.65 2.55 -3.45
C VAL A 18 -11.33 2.66 -4.82
N GLY A 19 -11.77 1.54 -5.37
CA GLY A 19 -12.19 1.44 -6.77
C GLY A 19 -11.23 0.57 -7.56
N ASP A 20 -10.02 1.05 -7.88
CA ASP A 20 -9.10 0.28 -8.73
C ASP A 20 -8.50 -0.91 -7.94
N VAL A 21 -8.05 -0.67 -6.71
CA VAL A 21 -7.27 -1.65 -5.93
C VAL A 21 -8.10 -2.32 -4.83
N LEU A 22 -8.90 -1.53 -4.10
CA LEU A 22 -9.59 -1.94 -2.89
C LEU A 22 -11.09 -1.69 -2.98
N ASP A 23 -11.87 -2.55 -2.33
CA ASP A 23 -13.27 -2.23 -2.01
C ASP A 23 -13.34 -1.18 -0.91
N PHE A 24 -14.50 -0.53 -0.77
CA PHE A 24 -14.72 0.41 0.33
C PHE A 24 -14.55 -0.30 1.68
N PHE A 25 -13.88 0.34 2.62
CA PHE A 25 -13.67 -0.17 3.97
C PHE A 25 -13.65 0.97 4.97
N THR A 26 -13.93 0.65 6.24
CA THR A 26 -13.78 1.58 7.35
C THR A 26 -12.41 1.37 7.99
N PRO A 27 -11.50 2.36 7.97
CA PRO A 27 -10.21 2.24 8.65
C PRO A 27 -10.40 2.00 10.16
N THR A 28 -9.72 0.99 10.69
CA THR A 28 -9.81 0.60 12.12
C THR A 28 -8.46 0.56 12.82
N ILE A 29 -7.36 0.58 12.06
CA ILE A 29 -5.99 0.53 12.55
C ILE A 29 -5.23 1.72 11.96
N LYS A 30 -4.37 2.35 12.77
CA LYS A 30 -3.51 3.44 12.27
C LYS A 30 -2.19 2.84 11.80
N MET A 31 -1.89 3.02 10.52
CA MET A 31 -0.63 2.61 9.91
C MET A 31 0.18 3.85 9.53
N ASN A 32 1.45 3.92 9.97
CA ASN A 32 2.39 4.95 9.57
C ASN A 32 3.50 4.35 8.72
N VAL A 33 3.62 4.81 7.48
CA VAL A 33 4.71 4.42 6.57
C VAL A 33 5.67 5.61 6.44
N SER A 34 6.97 5.37 6.55
CA SER A 34 7.98 6.44 6.39
C SER A 34 9.24 5.97 5.67
N TYR A 35 9.79 6.86 4.86
CA TYR A 35 11.07 6.72 4.17
C TYR A 35 12.01 7.81 4.67
N ASN A 36 13.18 7.46 5.19
CA ASN A 36 14.17 8.43 5.69
C ASN A 36 13.54 9.50 6.63
N LYS A 37 12.68 9.08 7.56
CA LYS A 37 11.88 9.93 8.48
C LYS A 37 10.81 10.81 7.82
N LYS A 38 10.65 10.79 6.49
CA LYS A 38 9.53 11.43 5.80
C LYS A 38 8.33 10.49 5.76
N GLN A 39 7.20 10.93 6.32
CA GLN A 39 5.97 10.15 6.35
C GLN A 39 5.29 10.15 4.97
N VAL A 40 4.78 8.99 4.56
CA VAL A 40 3.93 8.84 3.38
C VAL A 40 2.57 9.48 3.67
N SER A 41 2.09 10.29 2.74
CA SER A 41 0.77 10.94 2.80
C SER A 41 0.03 10.69 1.49
N ASN A 42 -1.27 10.41 1.57
CA ASN A 42 -2.09 10.05 0.42
C ASN A 42 -1.96 11.05 -0.72
N GLY A 43 -1.59 10.55 -1.91
CA GLY A 43 -1.45 11.35 -3.13
C GLY A 43 -0.22 12.25 -3.20
N HIS A 44 0.56 12.37 -2.12
CA HIS A 44 1.79 13.16 -2.15
C HIS A 44 2.85 12.46 -3.00
N GLU A 45 3.60 13.27 -3.75
CA GLU A 45 4.66 12.76 -4.58
C GLU A 45 5.94 12.47 -3.77
N LEU A 46 6.56 11.33 -4.04
CA LEU A 46 7.90 10.98 -3.58
C LEU A 46 8.78 10.66 -4.79
N PHE A 47 10.03 11.10 -4.74
CA PHE A 47 10.99 10.78 -5.79
C PHE A 47 11.43 9.31 -5.69
N PRO A 48 11.54 8.59 -6.83
CA PRO A 48 12.06 7.22 -6.86
C PRO A 48 13.37 7.03 -6.06
N SER A 49 14.27 8.01 -6.12
CA SER A 49 15.53 8.03 -5.37
C SER A 49 15.33 7.99 -3.85
N SER A 50 14.32 8.70 -3.33
CA SER A 50 13.98 8.77 -1.91
C SER A 50 13.30 7.53 -1.35
N VAL A 51 12.77 6.67 -2.22
CA VAL A 51 12.08 5.42 -1.90
C VAL A 51 12.86 4.21 -2.42
N SER A 52 14.17 4.31 -2.52
CA SER A 52 15.02 3.21 -3.01
C SER A 52 15.17 2.07 -2.00
N SER A 53 15.08 2.36 -0.71
CA SER A 53 15.17 1.39 0.38
C SER A 53 13.81 1.12 1.00
N LYS A 54 13.61 -0.07 1.58
CA LYS A 54 12.34 -0.43 2.26
C LYS A 54 11.93 0.62 3.31
N PRO A 55 10.64 0.95 3.44
CA PRO A 55 10.19 1.91 4.44
C PRO A 55 10.20 1.31 5.85
N ARG A 56 10.14 2.19 6.85
CA ARG A 56 9.71 1.83 8.20
C ARG A 56 8.20 1.88 8.26
N VAL A 57 7.57 0.80 8.72
CA VAL A 57 6.12 0.70 8.92
C VAL A 57 5.83 0.47 10.39
N GLU A 58 5.02 1.35 10.97
CA GLU A 58 4.52 1.24 12.33
C GLU A 58 3.01 1.03 12.30
N ILE A 59 2.53 0.05 13.09
CA ILE A 59 1.11 -0.28 13.21
C ILE A 59 0.69 0.07 14.63
N HIS A 60 -0.28 0.97 14.75
CA HIS A 60 -0.85 1.39 16.03
C HIS A 60 -2.29 0.92 16.11
N GLY A 61 -2.61 0.21 17.20
CA GLY A 61 -3.91 -0.42 17.41
C GLY A 61 -3.85 -1.94 17.23
N GLY A 62 -4.76 -2.64 17.91
CA GLY A 62 -4.71 -4.08 18.08
C GLY A 62 -4.08 -4.48 19.42
N ASP A 63 -4.25 -5.75 19.79
CA ASP A 63 -3.55 -6.36 20.93
C ASP A 63 -2.25 -7.04 20.46
N LEU A 64 -1.38 -7.41 21.40
CA LEU A 64 -0.13 -8.14 21.12
C LEU A 64 -0.35 -9.53 20.48
N ARG A 65 -1.60 -9.98 20.38
CA ARG A 65 -2.01 -11.25 19.78
C ARG A 65 -2.51 -11.09 18.35
N SER A 66 -2.66 -9.86 17.87
CA SER A 66 -3.11 -9.57 16.52
C SER A 66 -1.95 -9.69 15.53
N PHE A 67 -2.18 -10.42 14.44
CA PHE A 67 -1.23 -10.59 13.36
C PHE A 67 -1.74 -9.85 12.12
N PHE A 68 -0.82 -9.28 11.35
CA PHE A 68 -1.16 -8.47 10.18
C PHE A 68 -0.35 -8.89 8.96
N THR A 69 -0.96 -8.72 7.78
CA THR A 69 -0.32 -8.86 6.48
C THR A 69 -0.22 -7.48 5.84
N LEU A 70 1.00 -7.06 5.48
CA LEU A 70 1.26 -5.83 4.74
C LEU A 70 1.51 -6.18 3.27
N VAL A 71 0.83 -5.48 2.37
CA VAL A 71 1.01 -5.59 0.92
C VAL A 71 1.40 -4.22 0.38
N MET A 72 2.40 -4.16 -0.49
CA MET A 72 2.74 -2.98 -1.28
C MET A 72 2.59 -3.30 -2.77
N ILE A 73 1.82 -2.48 -3.50
CA ILE A 73 1.56 -2.69 -4.94
C ILE A 73 1.72 -1.40 -5.75
N ASP A 74 1.96 -1.55 -7.05
CA ASP A 74 1.86 -0.51 -8.07
C ASP A 74 0.76 -0.95 -9.06
N PRO A 75 -0.45 -0.35 -9.02
CA PRO A 75 -1.56 -0.75 -9.86
C PRO A 75 -1.45 -0.18 -11.28
N ASP A 76 -0.48 0.69 -11.54
CA ASP A 76 -0.30 1.40 -12.80
C ASP A 76 0.75 0.70 -13.69
N VAL A 77 1.34 -0.41 -13.22
CA VAL A 77 2.18 -1.30 -14.03
C VAL A 77 1.34 -2.44 -14.61
N PRO A 78 1.39 -2.66 -15.94
CA PRO A 78 0.85 -3.88 -16.51
C PRO A 78 1.71 -5.08 -16.05
N GLY A 79 1.12 -5.96 -15.25
CA GLY A 79 1.66 -7.29 -15.02
C GLY A 79 2.89 -7.40 -14.10
N LYS A 80 2.93 -6.80 -12.90
CA LYS A 80 4.04 -7.11 -11.97
C LYS A 80 3.67 -7.13 -10.49
N GLU A 81 4.21 -8.09 -9.76
CA GLU A 81 4.19 -8.23 -8.30
C GLU A 81 5.60 -8.30 -7.72
N VAL A 82 5.78 -7.90 -6.46
CA VAL A 82 7.01 -8.17 -5.71
C VAL A 82 6.71 -8.52 -4.25
N VAL A 83 7.26 -9.67 -3.80
CA VAL A 83 7.22 -10.16 -2.41
C VAL A 83 8.45 -9.69 -1.60
N SER A 84 9.47 -9.16 -2.28
CA SER A 84 10.54 -8.36 -1.70
C SER A 84 10.36 -6.89 -2.09
N TYR A 85 10.96 -5.96 -1.36
CA TYR A 85 10.89 -4.56 -1.75
C TYR A 85 11.63 -4.35 -3.09
N GLU A 86 10.92 -3.99 -4.15
CA GLU A 86 11.54 -3.51 -5.39
C GLU A 86 11.56 -1.99 -5.41
N LEU A 87 12.67 -1.45 -5.91
CA LEU A 87 12.80 -0.02 -6.13
C LEU A 87 11.68 0.47 -7.07
N PRO A 88 10.88 1.48 -6.67
CA PRO A 88 9.98 2.18 -7.58
C PRO A 88 10.73 2.71 -8.80
N ARG A 89 10.41 2.17 -9.99
CA ARG A 89 10.99 2.59 -11.28
C ARG A 89 9.90 2.88 -12.32
N PRO A 90 9.04 3.89 -12.07
CA PRO A 90 8.04 4.29 -13.05
C PRO A 90 8.72 4.78 -14.34
N ASN A 91 8.38 4.16 -15.46
CA ASN A 91 8.97 4.47 -16.77
C ASN A 91 8.17 5.53 -17.54
N ILE A 92 6.83 5.50 -17.43
CA ILE A 92 5.90 6.39 -18.14
C ILE A 92 4.76 6.76 -17.19
N GLY A 93 4.43 8.05 -17.09
CA GLY A 93 3.31 8.52 -16.27
C GLY A 93 3.60 8.57 -14.77
N ILE A 94 2.54 8.87 -14.01
CA ILE A 94 2.56 8.93 -12.55
C ILE A 94 1.96 7.63 -12.03
N HIS A 95 2.74 6.90 -11.25
CA HIS A 95 2.35 5.63 -10.64
C HIS A 95 1.98 5.83 -9.18
N ARG A 96 1.00 5.06 -8.70
CA ARG A 96 0.53 5.03 -7.32
C ARG A 96 1.15 3.84 -6.60
N PHE A 97 1.95 4.08 -5.58
CA PHE A 97 2.48 3.01 -4.74
C PHE A 97 1.62 2.88 -3.49
N VAL A 98 0.84 1.81 -3.42
CA VAL A 98 -0.20 1.60 -2.41
C VAL A 98 0.26 0.59 -1.36
N PHE A 99 0.21 0.98 -0.10
CA PHE A 99 0.35 0.08 1.05
C PHE A 99 -1.04 -0.28 1.57
N VAL A 100 -1.25 -1.58 1.80
CA VAL A 100 -2.52 -2.13 2.29
C VAL A 100 -2.21 -3.03 3.49
N LEU A 101 -2.92 -2.81 4.59
CA LEU A 101 -2.79 -3.61 5.80
C LEU A 101 -4.05 -4.43 6.02
N PHE A 102 -3.88 -5.73 6.20
CA PHE A 102 -4.94 -6.67 6.57
C PHE A 102 -4.70 -7.25 7.96
N LYS A 103 -5.77 -7.44 8.73
CA LYS A 103 -5.71 -8.17 10.00
C LYS A 103 -5.96 -9.66 9.72
N GLN A 104 -5.06 -10.52 10.17
CA GLN A 104 -5.24 -11.96 10.06
C GLN A 104 -6.18 -12.46 11.17
N LYS A 105 -7.09 -13.38 10.84
CA LYS A 105 -7.98 -14.02 11.84
C LYS A 105 -7.21 -14.88 12.85
N GLN A 106 -6.07 -15.42 12.43
CA GLN A 106 -5.17 -16.21 13.26
C GLN A 106 -3.73 -16.07 12.76
N ARG A 107 -2.76 -16.44 13.60
CA ARG A 107 -1.35 -16.48 13.21
C ARG A 107 -1.16 -17.50 12.09
N ARG A 108 -0.98 -17.01 10.87
CA ARG A 108 -0.61 -17.83 9.71
C ARG A 108 0.57 -17.17 9.03
N VAL A 109 1.62 -17.95 8.78
CA VAL A 109 2.69 -17.50 7.90
C VAL A 109 2.20 -17.68 6.48
N ILE A 110 2.03 -16.59 5.75
CA ILE A 110 1.60 -16.61 4.36
C ILE A 110 2.86 -16.77 3.51
N PHE A 111 3.03 -17.95 2.93
CA PHE A 111 4.05 -18.22 1.91
C PHE A 111 3.33 -18.37 0.57
N PRO A 112 3.06 -17.26 -0.13
CA PRO A 112 2.34 -17.36 -1.38
C PRO A 112 3.30 -17.97 -2.41
N ASN A 113 2.95 -19.16 -2.92
CA ASN A 113 3.61 -19.72 -4.08
C ASN A 113 3.09 -18.94 -5.29
N ILE A 114 3.83 -17.91 -5.71
CA ILE A 114 3.46 -17.08 -6.86
C ILE A 114 4.33 -17.50 -8.04
N PRO A 115 3.88 -18.46 -8.88
CA PRO A 115 4.65 -18.95 -10.01
C PRO A 115 4.71 -17.95 -11.17
N SER A 116 3.70 -17.06 -11.30
CA SER A 116 3.73 -15.91 -12.21
C SER A 116 3.14 -14.70 -11.51
N ARG A 117 3.88 -13.59 -11.58
CA ARG A 117 3.67 -12.33 -10.84
C ARG A 117 2.90 -11.29 -11.67
N ASP A 118 2.40 -11.69 -12.84
CA ASP A 118 1.65 -10.82 -13.71
C ASP A 118 0.19 -10.75 -13.22
N HIS A 119 -0.36 -9.54 -13.09
CA HIS A 119 -1.76 -9.29 -12.72
C HIS A 119 -2.11 -9.59 -11.25
N PHE A 120 -1.20 -9.32 -10.31
CA PHE A 120 -1.53 -9.37 -8.89
C PHE A 120 -2.79 -8.56 -8.60
N ASN A 121 -3.74 -9.18 -7.90
CA ASN A 121 -5.00 -8.56 -7.54
C ASN A 121 -5.18 -8.63 -6.03
N THR A 122 -5.13 -7.48 -5.37
CA THR A 122 -5.20 -7.37 -3.90
C THR A 122 -6.50 -7.97 -3.33
N ARG A 123 -7.63 -7.86 -4.06
CA ARG A 123 -8.91 -8.44 -3.63
C ARG A 123 -8.87 -9.97 -3.69
N LYS A 124 -8.37 -10.53 -4.80
CA LYS A 124 -8.20 -11.98 -4.95
C LYS A 124 -7.26 -12.53 -3.88
N PHE A 125 -6.15 -11.85 -3.62
CA PHE A 125 -5.23 -12.20 -2.54
C PHE A 125 -5.92 -12.19 -1.18
N ALA A 126 -6.69 -11.15 -0.86
CA ALA A 126 -7.42 -11.08 0.39
C ALA A 126 -8.44 -12.23 0.55
N THR A 127 -9.13 -12.61 -0.52
CA THR A 127 -10.06 -13.75 -0.54
C THR A 127 -9.34 -15.08 -0.37
N GLU A 128 -8.29 -15.35 -1.15
CA GLU A 128 -7.52 -16.60 -1.12
C GLU A 128 -6.92 -16.87 0.27
N TYR A 129 -6.47 -15.82 0.94
CA TYR A 129 -5.87 -15.91 2.26
C TYR A 129 -6.83 -15.56 3.40
N ASP A 130 -8.14 -15.44 3.16
CA ASP A 130 -9.17 -15.16 4.18
C ASP A 130 -8.84 -13.96 5.10
N LEU A 131 -8.34 -12.89 4.48
CA LEU A 131 -7.89 -11.66 5.14
C LEU A 131 -9.02 -10.65 5.38
N GLY A 132 -10.15 -10.79 4.67
CA GLY A 132 -11.27 -9.85 4.74
C GLY A 132 -10.95 -8.47 4.14
N LEU A 133 -11.65 -7.44 4.60
CA LEU A 133 -11.40 -6.06 4.17
C LEU A 133 -10.10 -5.49 4.79
N PRO A 134 -9.46 -4.51 4.14
CA PRO A 134 -8.33 -3.80 4.71
C PRO A 134 -8.71 -3.13 6.04
N VAL A 135 -7.74 -3.02 6.95
CA VAL A 135 -7.87 -2.26 8.19
C VAL A 135 -7.19 -0.89 8.13
N ALA A 136 -6.28 -0.72 7.17
CA ALA A 136 -5.62 0.54 6.83
C ALA A 136 -5.10 0.50 5.38
N ALA A 137 -4.99 1.66 4.75
CA ALA A 137 -4.26 1.84 3.49
C ALA A 137 -3.67 3.25 3.41
N VAL A 138 -2.56 3.40 2.69
CA VAL A 138 -1.96 4.69 2.34
C VAL A 138 -1.24 4.56 0.99
N PHE A 139 -1.17 5.62 0.20
CA PHE A 139 -0.40 5.61 -1.04
C PHE A 139 0.43 6.87 -1.25
N PHE A 140 1.49 6.77 -2.06
CA PHE A 140 2.18 7.93 -2.62
C PHE A 140 2.19 7.85 -4.14
N ASN A 141 2.42 8.98 -4.78
CA ASN A 141 2.65 9.05 -6.22
C ASN A 141 4.16 9.09 -6.50
N ALA A 142 4.61 8.44 -7.57
CA ALA A 142 5.95 8.61 -8.08
C ALA A 142 5.95 8.54 -9.61
N GLN A 143 6.82 9.33 -10.22
CA GLN A 143 7.07 9.29 -11.66
C GLN A 143 8.57 9.30 -11.92
N ARG A 144 8.95 9.08 -13.18
CA ARG A 144 10.36 9.05 -13.58
C ARG A 144 11.07 10.32 -13.14
N GLU A 145 12.20 10.15 -12.43
CA GLU A 145 13.03 11.28 -12.03
C GLU A 145 13.83 11.77 -13.25
N THR A 146 13.62 13.03 -13.64
CA THR A 146 14.39 13.69 -14.71
C THR A 146 15.32 14.74 -14.11
N ALA A 147 16.40 15.09 -14.83
CA ALA A 147 17.36 16.09 -14.38
C ALA A 147 16.72 17.46 -14.05
N ALA A 148 15.60 17.80 -14.70
CA ALA A 148 14.84 19.01 -14.43
C ALA A 148 14.14 19.02 -13.05
N ARG A 149 13.79 17.83 -12.51
CA ARG A 149 13.06 17.68 -11.24
C ARG A 149 13.96 17.49 -10.02
N ARG A 150 15.28 17.45 -10.22
CA ARG A 150 16.30 17.38 -9.15
C ARG A 150 16.72 18.76 -8.62
N ARG A 151 16.13 19.84 -9.13
CA ARG A 151 16.41 21.23 -8.76
C ARG A 151 15.40 21.68 -7.71
#